data_AF-A0A2U1L1D7-F1
#
_entry.id   AF-A0A2U1L1D7-F1
#
_cell.length_a   1.000
_cell.length_b   1.000
_cell.length_c   1.000
_cell.angle_alpha   90.00
_cell.angle_beta   90.00
_cell.angle_gamma   90.00
#
_symmetry.space_group_name_H-M   'P 1'
#
loop_
_entity.id
_entity.type
_entity.pdbx_description
1 polymer ?
#
loop_
_entity_poly.entity_id
_entity_poly.type
_entity_poly.pdbx_seq_one_letter_code
_entity_poly.pdbx_strand_id
1 'polypeptide(L)'
;MGYVESEILDFCDFLSPTAEEQVSRNTAVEDVSGVIKYIWPNCKVEVFGSFKTGLFLPSSDVDMVILESNIRTPQMGLHALSRALSQKGVAKKIQVIAKARVPIIKFVEKRSGISFDVSFDMENGPKAAEYIQDAISKWPSLRPLCLILKVFLQQRELNEVYSGGIGSYALLAMLIAMLRNSLETRASPEHNLGVLLVTFFDMYGRKLNTSDVGVSCNEGGTFFSKKKKGFLNANRRSLLSIQDPQAPENDIGKNSFNYFQIKSAFAMACSTLTNTKLLMDLGPNRSILGTIIRPDKVLLERKGGLNGDVTFTKLLPGAGEHLQNDFGEQEGLFCNWNLDDEEEPFSRGKAVVGDDGAALENGTKSKKGVKVKKTVKIKKIKKVTIKKRKRTEADS
;
A
#
# COMPACT_ATOMS: atom_id res chain seq x y z
N MET A 1 -15.32 17.39 -14.05
CA MET A 1 -15.03 16.11 -13.39
C MET A 1 -15.66 14.89 -14.07
N GLY A 2 -16.69 15.04 -14.92
CA GLY A 2 -17.26 13.90 -15.67
C GLY A 2 -16.25 13.11 -16.51
N TYR A 3 -15.32 13.80 -17.20
CA TYR A 3 -14.23 13.13 -17.93
C TYR A 3 -13.33 12.27 -17.02
N VAL A 4 -13.04 12.74 -15.80
CA VAL A 4 -12.23 11.99 -14.82
C VAL A 4 -12.98 10.75 -14.34
N GLU A 5 -14.31 10.83 -14.20
CA GLU A 5 -15.12 9.68 -13.85
C GLU A 5 -15.07 8.58 -14.92
N SER A 6 -15.19 8.93 -16.20
CA SER A 6 -15.01 7.97 -17.30
C SER A 6 -13.62 7.34 -17.27
N GLU A 7 -12.56 8.13 -17.13
CA GLU A 7 -11.19 7.59 -17.02
C GLU A 7 -11.00 6.65 -15.82
N ILE A 8 -11.62 6.97 -14.68
CA ILE A 8 -11.58 6.11 -13.49
C ILE A 8 -12.25 4.77 -13.78
N LEU A 9 -13.42 4.77 -14.43
CA LEU A 9 -14.15 3.56 -14.80
C LEU A 9 -13.36 2.73 -15.82
N ASP A 10 -12.87 3.36 -16.88
CA ASP A 10 -12.08 2.68 -17.92
C ASP A 10 -10.79 2.10 -17.33
N PHE A 11 -10.15 2.79 -16.39
CA PHE A 11 -8.97 2.29 -15.69
C PHE A 11 -9.29 1.15 -14.72
N CYS A 12 -10.43 1.24 -14.05
CA CYS A 12 -10.96 0.18 -13.20
C CYS A 12 -11.26 -1.10 -14.01
N ASP A 13 -11.78 -0.97 -15.22
CA ASP A 13 -12.00 -2.10 -16.15
C ASP A 13 -10.69 -2.62 -16.72
N PHE A 14 -9.77 -1.74 -17.09
CA PHE A 14 -8.41 -2.11 -17.51
C PHE A 14 -7.69 -2.95 -16.47
N LEU A 15 -7.80 -2.61 -15.17
CA LEU A 15 -7.18 -3.36 -14.07
C LEU A 15 -7.90 -4.68 -13.75
N SER A 16 -9.16 -4.84 -14.14
CA SER A 16 -9.94 -6.03 -13.82
C SER A 16 -9.37 -7.26 -14.55
N PRO A 17 -9.40 -8.45 -13.92
CA PRO A 17 -8.83 -9.65 -14.50
C PRO A 17 -9.49 -10.01 -15.83
N THR A 18 -8.71 -10.43 -16.81
CA THR A 18 -9.29 -11.07 -18.01
C THR A 18 -9.82 -12.47 -17.67
N ALA A 19 -10.63 -13.06 -18.56
CA ALA A 19 -11.12 -14.43 -18.36
C ALA A 19 -9.96 -15.44 -18.22
N GLU A 20 -8.90 -15.29 -19.01
CA GLU A 20 -7.69 -16.13 -18.94
C GLU A 20 -6.95 -15.95 -17.61
N GLU A 21 -6.78 -14.71 -17.15
CA GLU A 21 -6.17 -14.41 -15.85
C GLU A 21 -6.99 -15.01 -14.69
N GLN A 22 -8.32 -14.94 -14.79
CA GLN A 22 -9.23 -15.49 -13.78
C GLN A 22 -9.15 -17.03 -13.74
N VAL A 23 -9.13 -17.69 -14.90
CA VAL A 23 -8.95 -19.15 -14.99
C VAL A 23 -7.59 -19.55 -14.42
N SER A 24 -6.52 -18.85 -14.80
CA SER A 24 -5.17 -19.10 -14.28
C SER A 24 -5.11 -18.98 -12.75
N ARG A 25 -5.73 -17.93 -12.18
CA ARG A 25 -5.85 -17.74 -10.73
C ARG A 25 -6.65 -18.84 -10.05
N ASN A 26 -7.78 -19.24 -10.61
CA ASN A 26 -8.61 -20.31 -10.05
C ASN A 26 -7.85 -21.65 -10.04
N THR A 27 -7.17 -22.00 -11.13
CA THR A 27 -6.34 -23.21 -11.20
C THR A 27 -5.19 -23.17 -10.20
N ALA A 28 -4.53 -22.02 -10.02
CA ALA A 28 -3.47 -21.90 -9.01
C ALA A 28 -4.01 -22.09 -7.58
N VAL A 29 -5.20 -21.56 -7.29
CA VAL A 29 -5.88 -21.78 -6.00
C VAL A 29 -6.22 -23.26 -5.80
N GLU A 30 -6.70 -23.95 -6.84
CA GLU A 30 -7.00 -25.39 -6.79
C GLU A 30 -5.75 -26.23 -6.55
N ASP A 31 -4.64 -25.94 -7.26
CA ASP A 31 -3.36 -26.63 -7.11
C ASP A 31 -2.80 -26.48 -5.68
N VAL A 32 -2.81 -25.26 -5.13
CA VAL A 32 -2.39 -24.99 -3.75
C VAL A 32 -3.32 -25.66 -2.74
N SER A 33 -4.65 -25.59 -2.97
CA SER A 33 -5.64 -26.25 -2.12
C SER A 33 -5.47 -27.77 -2.11
N GLY A 34 -5.10 -28.37 -3.25
CA GLY A 34 -4.79 -29.80 -3.36
C GLY A 34 -3.59 -30.20 -2.51
N VAL A 35 -2.54 -29.39 -2.46
CA VAL A 35 -1.38 -29.62 -1.57
C VAL A 35 -1.80 -29.52 -0.10
N ILE A 36 -2.60 -28.51 0.26
CA ILE A 36 -3.08 -28.33 1.64
C ILE A 36 -3.94 -29.53 2.07
N LYS A 37 -4.91 -29.94 1.26
CA LYS A 37 -5.79 -31.08 1.55
C LYS A 37 -5.07 -32.42 1.56
N TYR A 38 -3.94 -32.55 0.88
CA TYR A 38 -3.08 -33.72 0.99
C TYR A 38 -2.47 -33.87 2.40
N ILE A 39 -2.15 -32.76 3.07
CA ILE A 39 -1.61 -32.77 4.44
C ILE A 39 -2.74 -32.86 5.47
N TRP A 40 -3.82 -32.10 5.26
CA TRP A 40 -4.97 -32.02 6.16
C TRP A 40 -6.27 -32.28 5.38
N PRO A 41 -6.70 -33.55 5.23
CA PRO A 41 -7.87 -33.89 4.40
C PRO A 41 -9.19 -33.27 4.87
N ASN A 42 -9.33 -33.06 6.18
CA ASN A 42 -10.55 -32.55 6.80
C ASN A 42 -10.52 -31.03 7.04
N CYS A 43 -9.46 -30.32 6.63
CA CYS A 43 -9.41 -28.87 6.82
C CYS A 43 -10.33 -28.14 5.85
N LYS A 44 -10.74 -26.94 6.25
CA LYS A 44 -11.44 -25.99 5.38
C LYS A 44 -10.43 -24.98 4.86
N VAL A 45 -10.31 -24.89 3.54
CA VAL A 45 -9.42 -23.94 2.86
C VAL A 45 -10.27 -22.83 2.28
N GLU A 46 -10.00 -21.59 2.68
CA GLU A 46 -10.73 -20.43 2.19
C GLU A 46 -9.79 -19.38 1.61
N VAL A 47 -10.16 -18.84 0.45
CA VAL A 47 -9.54 -17.63 -0.10
C VAL A 47 -10.23 -16.42 0.51
N PHE A 48 -9.46 -15.44 0.95
CA PHE A 48 -9.97 -14.19 1.51
C PHE A 48 -9.25 -12.97 0.92
N GLY A 49 -9.42 -11.81 1.54
CA GLY A 49 -8.68 -10.61 1.16
C GLY A 49 -9.11 -10.05 -0.20
N SER A 50 -8.17 -9.41 -0.89
CA SER A 50 -8.47 -8.61 -2.07
C SER A 50 -9.01 -9.42 -3.25
N PHE A 51 -8.65 -10.71 -3.33
CA PHE A 51 -9.17 -11.63 -4.34
C PHE A 51 -10.66 -11.89 -4.14
N LYS A 52 -11.08 -12.25 -2.92
CA LYS A 52 -12.50 -12.51 -2.62
C LYS A 52 -13.36 -11.25 -2.73
N THR A 53 -12.83 -10.08 -2.37
CA THR A 53 -13.59 -8.82 -2.42
C THR A 53 -13.62 -8.18 -3.80
N GLY A 54 -12.90 -8.72 -4.80
CA GLY A 54 -12.77 -8.11 -6.13
C GLY A 54 -12.00 -6.77 -6.13
N LEU A 55 -11.16 -6.54 -5.11
CA LEU A 55 -10.33 -5.34 -4.95
C LEU A 55 -8.84 -5.60 -5.21
N PHE A 56 -8.50 -6.72 -5.84
CA PHE A 56 -7.12 -7.08 -6.14
C PHE A 56 -6.62 -6.31 -7.36
N LEU A 57 -5.32 -6.00 -7.37
CA LEU A 57 -4.63 -5.51 -8.54
C LEU A 57 -4.08 -6.69 -9.35
N PRO A 58 -3.72 -6.51 -10.63
CA PRO A 58 -3.12 -7.57 -11.44
C PRO A 58 -1.89 -8.24 -10.80
N SER A 59 -1.11 -7.49 -10.03
CA SER A 59 0.07 -7.97 -9.30
C SER A 59 -0.21 -8.44 -7.87
N SER A 60 -1.47 -8.40 -7.40
CA SER A 60 -1.81 -8.76 -6.03
C SER A 60 -1.71 -10.27 -5.77
N ASP A 61 -1.21 -10.56 -4.57
CA ASP A 61 -1.13 -11.88 -3.97
C ASP A 61 -2.53 -12.47 -3.72
N VAL A 62 -2.59 -13.79 -3.58
CA VAL A 62 -3.78 -14.53 -3.16
C VAL A 62 -3.65 -14.92 -1.69
N ASP A 63 -4.55 -14.38 -0.87
CA ASP A 63 -4.60 -14.66 0.57
C ASP A 63 -5.45 -15.90 0.85
N MET A 64 -4.90 -16.90 1.54
CA MET A 64 -5.62 -18.11 1.94
C MET A 64 -5.51 -18.39 3.43
N VAL A 65 -6.58 -18.91 4.01
CA VAL A 65 -6.62 -19.38 5.40
C VAL A 65 -6.97 -20.86 5.43
N ILE A 66 -6.26 -21.59 6.28
CA ILE A 66 -6.53 -22.98 6.58
C ILE A 66 -7.21 -23.02 7.95
N LEU A 67 -8.46 -23.43 7.97
CA LEU A 67 -9.28 -23.58 9.17
C LEU A 67 -9.49 -25.07 9.47
N GLU A 68 -9.82 -25.39 10.72
CA GLU A 68 -10.17 -26.76 11.13
C GLU A 68 -9.06 -27.79 10.84
N SER A 69 -7.80 -27.32 10.79
CA SER A 69 -6.64 -28.18 10.47
C SER A 69 -6.21 -29.08 11.64
N ASN A 70 -6.76 -28.85 12.84
CA ASN A 70 -6.43 -29.56 14.09
C ASN A 70 -4.92 -29.58 14.41
N ILE A 71 -4.16 -28.60 13.91
CA ILE A 71 -2.74 -28.47 14.21
C ILE A 71 -2.52 -27.91 15.61
N ARG A 72 -1.46 -28.35 16.27
CA ARG A 72 -1.11 -27.87 17.61
C ARG A 72 -0.65 -26.40 17.61
N THR A 73 0.09 -25.98 16.58
CA THR A 73 0.57 -24.61 16.44
C THR A 73 0.63 -24.20 14.96
N PRO A 74 0.31 -22.94 14.62
CA PRO A 74 0.43 -22.42 13.25
C PRO A 74 1.82 -22.63 12.65
N GLN A 75 2.89 -22.46 13.42
CA GLN A 75 4.27 -22.58 12.95
C GLN A 75 4.58 -23.98 12.44
N MET A 76 4.11 -25.01 13.14
CA MET A 76 4.25 -26.40 12.68
C MET A 76 3.54 -26.60 11.34
N GLY A 77 2.32 -26.07 11.21
CA GLY A 77 1.55 -26.09 9.97
C GLY A 77 2.29 -25.41 8.82
N LEU A 78 2.81 -24.19 9.03
CA LEU A 78 3.56 -23.44 8.02
C LEU A 78 4.80 -24.18 7.54
N HIS A 79 5.57 -24.79 8.45
CA HIS A 79 6.75 -25.58 8.07
C HIS A 79 6.37 -26.89 7.36
N ALA A 80 5.27 -27.54 7.74
CA ALA A 80 4.76 -28.72 7.04
C ALA A 80 4.32 -28.37 5.61
N LEU A 81 3.56 -27.28 5.46
CA LEU A 81 3.12 -26.79 4.15
C LEU A 81 4.30 -26.40 3.27
N SER A 82 5.31 -25.71 3.82
CA SER A 82 6.55 -25.39 3.10
C SER A 82 7.22 -26.64 2.50
N ARG A 83 7.32 -27.73 3.27
CA ARG A 83 7.91 -28.99 2.79
C ARG A 83 7.06 -29.62 1.70
N ALA A 84 5.74 -29.71 1.89
CA ALA A 84 4.84 -30.31 0.93
C ALA A 84 4.81 -29.56 -0.41
N LEU A 85 4.74 -28.22 -0.37
CA LEU A 85 4.81 -27.37 -1.56
C LEU A 85 6.11 -27.58 -2.34
N SER A 86 7.23 -27.72 -1.64
CA SER A 86 8.53 -27.99 -2.27
C SER A 86 8.60 -29.41 -2.86
N GLN A 87 8.13 -30.42 -2.14
CA GLN A 87 8.15 -31.82 -2.57
C GLN A 87 7.25 -32.08 -3.78
N LYS A 88 6.05 -31.48 -3.79
CA LYS A 88 5.12 -31.55 -4.93
C LYS A 88 5.55 -30.66 -6.10
N GLY A 89 6.58 -29.82 -5.91
CA GLY A 89 7.11 -28.96 -6.95
C GLY A 89 6.17 -27.80 -7.35
N VAL A 90 5.15 -27.47 -6.55
CA VAL A 90 4.10 -26.48 -6.85
C VAL A 90 4.58 -25.05 -6.63
N ALA A 91 5.50 -24.81 -5.68
CA ALA A 91 5.92 -23.46 -5.31
C ALA A 91 7.42 -23.19 -5.47
N LYS A 92 7.76 -21.91 -5.66
CA LYS A 92 9.11 -21.34 -5.62
C LYS A 92 9.14 -20.15 -4.65
N LYS A 93 10.34 -19.67 -4.27
CA LYS A 93 10.53 -18.53 -3.36
C LYS A 93 9.73 -18.65 -2.05
N ILE A 94 9.73 -19.84 -1.44
CA ILE A 94 8.96 -20.11 -0.22
C ILE A 94 9.63 -19.44 0.98
N GLN A 95 8.87 -18.66 1.74
CA GLN A 95 9.32 -17.95 2.94
C GLN A 95 8.32 -18.11 4.08
N VAL A 96 8.75 -18.65 5.23
CA VAL A 96 7.93 -18.75 6.44
C VAL A 96 8.20 -17.56 7.36
N ILE A 97 7.16 -16.79 7.69
CA ILE A 97 7.20 -15.64 8.59
C ILE A 97 6.50 -16.02 9.90
N ALA A 98 7.16 -16.84 10.71
CA ALA A 98 6.57 -17.45 11.91
C ALA A 98 6.50 -16.53 13.15
N LYS A 99 7.24 -15.42 13.16
CA LYS A 99 7.42 -14.54 14.33
C LYS A 99 6.50 -13.31 14.35
N ALA A 100 5.69 -13.12 13.31
CA ALA A 100 4.74 -12.01 13.24
C ALA A 100 3.53 -12.27 14.16
N ARG A 101 2.75 -11.22 14.46
CA ARG A 101 1.48 -11.34 15.21
C ARG A 101 0.54 -12.37 14.57
N VAL A 102 0.51 -12.37 13.24
CA VAL A 102 -0.17 -13.37 12.42
C VAL A 102 0.91 -14.11 11.63
N PRO A 103 1.29 -15.34 12.02
CA PRO A 103 2.23 -16.15 11.27
C PRO A 103 1.71 -16.50 9.88
N ILE A 104 2.53 -16.28 8.86
CA ILE A 104 2.17 -16.56 7.45
C ILE A 104 3.31 -17.27 6.71
N ILE A 105 2.97 -17.96 5.63
CA ILE A 105 3.92 -18.48 4.64
C ILE A 105 3.64 -17.78 3.31
N LYS A 106 4.68 -17.18 2.74
CA LYS A 106 4.66 -16.53 1.44
C LYS A 106 5.34 -17.41 0.41
N PHE A 107 4.80 -17.52 -0.79
CA PHE A 107 5.45 -18.22 -1.89
C PHE A 107 4.90 -17.80 -3.25
N VAL A 108 5.54 -18.25 -4.33
CA VAL A 108 5.04 -18.05 -5.70
C VAL A 108 4.71 -19.41 -6.30
N GLU A 109 3.48 -19.60 -6.77
CA GLU A 109 3.07 -20.81 -7.51
C GLU A 109 3.82 -20.85 -8.86
N LYS A 110 4.34 -22.02 -9.25
CA LYS A 110 5.31 -22.10 -10.34
C LYS A 110 4.69 -21.91 -11.73
N ARG A 111 3.48 -22.44 -11.98
CA ARG A 111 2.83 -22.48 -13.29
C ARG A 111 2.34 -21.10 -13.70
N SER A 112 1.56 -20.46 -12.84
CA SER A 112 0.95 -19.14 -13.06
C SER A 112 1.89 -17.99 -12.69
N GLY A 113 2.85 -18.22 -11.79
CA GLY A 113 3.68 -17.15 -11.23
C GLY A 113 2.97 -16.27 -10.20
N ILE A 114 1.77 -16.65 -9.74
CA ILE A 114 1.00 -15.92 -8.74
C ILE A 114 1.61 -16.10 -7.35
N SER A 115 1.70 -15.00 -6.60
CA SER A 115 2.10 -14.99 -5.20
C SER A 115 0.95 -15.43 -4.28
N PHE A 116 1.27 -16.17 -3.23
CA PHE A 116 0.33 -16.64 -2.22
C PHE A 116 0.84 -16.30 -0.83
N ASP A 117 -0.10 -15.86 0.02
CA ASP A 117 0.08 -15.69 1.45
C ASP A 117 -0.90 -16.63 2.18
N VAL A 118 -0.38 -17.60 2.95
CA VAL A 118 -1.21 -18.59 3.64
C VAL A 118 -1.03 -18.49 5.15
N SER A 119 -2.16 -18.51 5.88
CA SER A 119 -2.23 -18.46 7.34
C SER A 119 -3.11 -19.59 7.90
N PHE A 120 -3.05 -19.81 9.23
CA PHE A 120 -3.85 -20.81 9.92
C PHE A 120 -4.77 -20.16 10.95
N ASP A 121 -6.00 -20.68 11.07
CA ASP A 121 -6.97 -20.39 12.13
C ASP A 121 -7.29 -18.89 12.31
N MET A 122 -7.29 -18.15 11.20
CA MET A 122 -7.59 -16.71 11.15
C MET A 122 -9.01 -16.46 10.61
N GLU A 123 -10.04 -16.69 11.43
CA GLU A 123 -11.43 -16.44 11.04
C GLU A 123 -11.74 -14.97 10.70
N ASN A 124 -10.95 -14.04 11.21
CA ASN A 124 -11.16 -12.61 10.98
C ASN A 124 -10.92 -12.22 9.51
N GLY A 125 -10.13 -12.99 8.76
CA GLY A 125 -9.88 -12.72 7.33
C GLY A 125 -11.15 -12.85 6.49
N PRO A 126 -11.83 -14.02 6.51
CA PRO A 126 -13.12 -14.22 5.86
C PRO A 126 -14.20 -13.23 6.30
N LYS A 127 -14.38 -13.01 7.60
CA LYS A 127 -15.35 -12.03 8.13
C LYS A 127 -15.08 -10.60 7.63
N ALA A 128 -13.80 -10.21 7.56
CA ALA A 128 -13.42 -8.94 6.96
C ALA A 128 -13.77 -8.88 5.48
N ALA A 129 -13.57 -9.95 4.71
CA ALA A 129 -13.93 -9.97 3.30
C ALA A 129 -15.45 -9.81 3.10
N GLU A 130 -16.27 -10.46 3.92
CA GLU A 130 -17.75 -10.31 3.89
C GLU A 130 -18.17 -8.87 4.18
N TYR A 131 -17.64 -8.27 5.27
CA TYR A 131 -17.89 -6.85 5.58
C TYR A 131 -17.54 -5.92 4.41
N ILE A 132 -16.44 -6.20 3.71
CA ILE A 132 -16.00 -5.42 2.56
C ILE A 132 -16.95 -5.61 1.37
N GLN A 133 -17.40 -6.84 1.11
CA GLN A 133 -18.36 -7.12 0.04
C GLN A 133 -19.69 -6.40 0.27
N ASP A 134 -20.18 -6.40 1.51
CA ASP A 134 -21.37 -5.64 1.91
C ASP A 134 -21.17 -4.14 1.70
N ALA A 135 -20.00 -3.61 2.08
CA ALA A 135 -19.66 -2.21 1.89
C ALA A 135 -19.58 -1.82 0.40
N ILE A 136 -19.00 -2.67 -0.46
CA ILE A 136 -18.94 -2.45 -1.92
C ILE A 136 -20.36 -2.46 -2.52
N SER A 137 -21.20 -3.39 -2.08
CA SER A 137 -22.59 -3.50 -2.56
C SER A 137 -23.41 -2.27 -2.16
N LYS A 138 -23.19 -1.75 -0.94
CA LYS A 138 -23.83 -0.53 -0.44
C LYS A 138 -23.29 0.74 -1.10
N TRP A 139 -22.02 0.75 -1.50
CA TRP A 139 -21.34 1.91 -2.07
C TRP A 139 -20.59 1.54 -3.36
N PRO A 140 -21.27 1.58 -4.53
CA PRO A 140 -20.66 1.18 -5.81
C PRO A 140 -19.39 1.95 -6.18
N SER A 141 -19.27 3.21 -5.72
CA SER A 141 -18.08 4.05 -5.91
C SER A 141 -16.84 3.56 -5.15
N LEU A 142 -17.00 2.67 -4.16
CA LEU A 142 -15.91 2.20 -3.31
C LEU A 142 -14.87 1.41 -4.10
N ARG A 143 -15.31 0.53 -5.01
CA ARG A 143 -14.42 -0.29 -5.83
C ARG A 143 -13.52 0.56 -6.74
N PRO A 144 -14.04 1.42 -7.64
CA PRO A 144 -13.18 2.20 -8.52
C PRO A 144 -12.23 3.11 -7.75
N LEU A 145 -12.71 3.81 -6.71
CA LEU A 145 -11.86 4.68 -5.88
C LEU A 145 -10.73 3.90 -5.18
N CYS A 146 -11.05 2.72 -4.64
CA CYS A 146 -10.08 1.87 -3.97
C CYS A 146 -8.98 1.41 -4.93
N LEU A 147 -9.33 0.97 -6.15
CA LEU A 147 -8.32 0.51 -7.12
C LEU A 147 -7.36 1.64 -7.52
N ILE A 148 -7.88 2.84 -7.80
CA ILE A 148 -7.05 4.02 -8.11
C ILE A 148 -6.09 4.33 -6.97
N LEU A 149 -6.59 4.38 -5.74
CA LEU A 149 -5.78 4.72 -4.57
C LEU A 149 -4.76 3.62 -4.25
N LYS A 150 -5.09 2.36 -4.49
CA LYS A 150 -4.14 1.25 -4.34
C LYS A 150 -2.98 1.38 -5.32
N VAL A 151 -3.26 1.62 -6.61
CA VAL A 151 -2.20 1.86 -7.61
C VAL A 151 -1.39 3.11 -7.25
N PHE A 152 -2.07 4.21 -6.89
CA PHE A 152 -1.43 5.46 -6.50
C PHE A 152 -0.44 5.29 -5.35
N LEU A 153 -0.80 4.55 -4.30
CA LEU A 153 0.08 4.26 -3.17
C LEU A 153 1.16 3.24 -3.52
N GLN A 154 0.84 2.22 -4.32
CA GLN A 154 1.81 1.20 -4.75
C GLN A 154 2.94 1.79 -5.57
N GLN A 155 2.65 2.69 -6.51
CA GLN A 155 3.64 3.39 -7.33
C GLN A 155 4.57 4.32 -6.52
N ARG A 156 4.24 4.56 -5.26
CA ARG A 156 5.00 5.37 -4.31
C ARG A 156 5.60 4.53 -3.18
N GLU A 157 5.44 3.21 -3.22
CA GLU A 157 5.89 2.28 -2.18
C GLU A 157 5.28 2.55 -0.79
N LEU A 158 4.08 3.14 -0.77
CA LEU A 158 3.35 3.55 0.44
C LEU A 158 2.15 2.64 0.77
N ASN A 159 2.04 1.48 0.11
CA ASN A 159 0.93 0.53 0.27
C ASN A 159 1.19 -0.58 1.31
N GLU A 160 2.42 -0.68 1.85
CA GLU A 160 2.81 -1.75 2.77
C GLU A 160 2.92 -1.25 4.21
N VAL A 161 2.20 -1.89 5.14
CA VAL A 161 2.24 -1.51 6.57
C VAL A 161 3.60 -1.79 7.18
N TYR A 162 4.33 -2.80 6.68
CA TYR A 162 5.65 -3.16 7.19
C TYR A 162 6.67 -2.02 7.01
N SER A 163 6.60 -1.29 5.89
CA SER A 163 7.42 -0.10 5.60
C SER A 163 6.78 1.20 6.10
N GLY A 164 5.72 1.13 6.91
CA GLY A 164 5.04 2.30 7.47
C GLY A 164 4.01 2.95 6.56
N GLY A 165 3.65 2.30 5.45
CA GLY A 165 2.58 2.69 4.55
C GLY A 165 1.18 2.43 5.10
N ILE A 166 0.17 2.53 4.23
CA ILE A 166 -1.23 2.20 4.54
C ILE A 166 -1.61 0.90 3.83
N GLY A 167 -2.03 -0.10 4.61
CA GLY A 167 -2.55 -1.35 4.07
C GLY A 167 -3.96 -1.20 3.47
N SER A 168 -4.31 -2.12 2.57
CA SER A 168 -5.60 -2.09 1.83
C SER A 168 -6.84 -1.98 2.74
N TYR A 169 -6.84 -2.65 3.89
CA TYR A 169 -7.98 -2.60 4.83
C TYR A 169 -8.14 -1.21 5.48
N ALA A 170 -7.04 -0.59 5.89
CA ALA A 170 -7.05 0.77 6.44
C ALA A 170 -7.45 1.80 5.37
N LEU A 171 -6.96 1.65 4.14
CA LEU A 171 -7.37 2.49 3.01
C LEU A 171 -8.88 2.40 2.75
N LEU A 172 -9.45 1.19 2.83
CA LEU A 172 -10.87 1.00 2.64
C LEU A 172 -11.70 1.63 3.77
N ALA A 173 -11.28 1.47 5.02
CA ALA A 173 -11.93 2.13 6.15
C ALA A 173 -11.93 3.67 5.99
N MET A 174 -10.82 4.24 5.51
CA MET A 174 -10.74 5.67 5.17
C MET A 174 -11.73 6.08 4.07
N LEU A 175 -11.87 5.26 3.02
CA LEU A 175 -12.83 5.52 1.94
C LEU A 175 -14.28 5.46 2.44
N ILE A 176 -14.64 4.41 3.18
CA ILE A 176 -16.00 4.27 3.75
C ILE A 176 -16.31 5.45 4.67
N ALA A 177 -15.37 5.84 5.53
CA ALA A 177 -15.49 7.00 6.41
C ALA A 177 -15.76 8.31 5.63
N MET A 178 -15.01 8.56 4.55
CA MET A 178 -15.19 9.73 3.69
C MET A 178 -16.54 9.72 2.97
N LEU A 179 -16.92 8.58 2.39
CA LEU A 179 -18.18 8.41 1.68
C LEU A 179 -19.38 8.63 2.60
N ARG A 180 -19.35 8.07 3.82
CA ARG A 180 -20.35 8.30 4.87
C ARG A 180 -20.47 9.78 5.22
N ASN A 181 -19.36 10.44 5.51
CA ASN A 181 -19.34 11.86 5.83
C ASN A 181 -19.92 12.72 4.70
N SER A 182 -19.66 12.35 3.44
CA SER A 182 -20.16 13.07 2.27
C SER A 182 -21.68 12.96 2.13
N LEU A 183 -22.26 11.79 2.42
CA LEU A 183 -23.73 11.63 2.45
C LEU A 183 -24.38 12.38 3.61
N GLU A 184 -23.79 12.30 4.80
CA GLU A 184 -24.34 12.92 6.01
C GLU A 184 -24.36 14.45 5.90
N THR A 185 -23.32 15.04 5.29
CA THR A 185 -23.19 16.50 5.15
C THR A 185 -23.95 17.11 3.96
N ARG A 186 -24.60 16.29 3.11
CA ARG A 186 -25.33 16.72 1.89
C ARG A 186 -24.57 17.72 1.02
N ALA A 187 -23.22 17.65 1.01
CA ALA A 187 -22.37 18.73 0.51
C ALA A 187 -22.38 18.90 -1.03
N SER A 188 -22.87 17.91 -1.80
CA SER A 188 -23.13 18.07 -3.24
C SER A 188 -24.07 16.99 -3.79
N PRO A 189 -25.02 17.32 -4.70
CA PRO A 189 -25.86 16.34 -5.38
C PRO A 189 -25.08 15.49 -6.41
N GLU A 190 -23.94 15.99 -6.90
CA GLU A 190 -23.10 15.30 -7.89
C GLU A 190 -22.13 14.33 -7.21
N HIS A 191 -22.49 13.06 -7.18
CA HIS A 191 -21.66 11.96 -6.65
C HIS A 191 -20.79 11.34 -7.76
N ASN A 192 -20.17 12.16 -8.62
CA ASN A 192 -19.27 11.61 -9.63
C ASN A 192 -17.94 11.16 -9.00
N LEU A 193 -17.34 10.11 -9.58
CA LEU A 193 -16.11 9.52 -9.05
C LEU A 193 -14.93 10.51 -8.97
N GLY A 194 -14.85 11.47 -9.90
CA GLY A 194 -13.81 12.50 -9.90
C GLY A 194 -13.87 13.42 -8.67
N VAL A 195 -15.07 13.89 -8.31
CA VAL A 195 -15.29 14.72 -7.11
C VAL A 195 -15.02 13.91 -5.85
N LEU A 196 -15.45 12.65 -5.78
CA LEU A 196 -15.19 11.78 -4.64
C LEU A 196 -13.68 11.51 -4.45
N LEU A 197 -12.95 11.31 -5.55
CA LEU A 197 -11.49 11.13 -5.52
C LEU A 197 -10.78 12.39 -5.00
N VAL A 198 -11.16 13.58 -5.50
CA VAL A 198 -10.62 14.85 -4.99
C VAL A 198 -10.98 15.05 -3.52
N THR A 199 -12.22 14.74 -3.13
CA THR A 199 -12.69 14.84 -1.73
C THR A 199 -11.86 13.95 -0.81
N PHE A 200 -11.52 12.73 -1.24
CA PHE A 200 -10.62 11.85 -0.50
C PHE A 200 -9.25 12.48 -0.30
N PHE A 201 -8.63 12.96 -1.37
CA PHE A 201 -7.29 13.57 -1.31
C PHE A 201 -7.27 14.84 -0.47
N ASP A 202 -8.30 15.69 -0.56
CA ASP A 202 -8.41 16.91 0.23
C ASP A 202 -8.61 16.61 1.73
N MET A 203 -9.50 15.66 2.05
CA MET A 203 -9.77 15.24 3.43
C MET A 203 -8.51 14.71 4.11
N TYR A 204 -7.83 13.74 3.49
CA TYR A 204 -6.70 13.04 4.11
C TYR A 204 -5.34 13.71 3.86
N GLY A 205 -5.20 14.48 2.78
CA GLY A 205 -3.99 15.22 2.45
C GLY A 205 -3.88 16.57 3.18
N ARG A 206 -5.01 17.25 3.42
CA ARG A 206 -5.00 18.64 3.89
C ARG A 206 -5.80 18.87 5.17
N LYS A 207 -7.05 18.39 5.23
CA LYS A 207 -8.01 18.79 6.28
C LYS A 207 -7.91 18.03 7.59
N LEU A 208 -7.58 16.72 7.55
CA LEU A 208 -7.56 15.90 8.75
C LEU A 208 -6.46 16.34 9.73
N ASN A 209 -6.87 16.75 10.94
CA ASN A 209 -5.96 16.94 12.07
C ASN A 209 -5.55 15.57 12.65
N THR A 210 -4.49 14.98 12.13
CA THR A 210 -3.99 13.69 12.62
C THR A 210 -3.44 13.73 14.03
N SER A 211 -3.17 14.90 14.61
CA SER A 211 -2.65 15.01 15.98
C SER A 211 -3.68 14.55 17.02
N ASP A 212 -4.95 14.93 16.84
CA ASP A 212 -6.00 14.76 17.85
C ASP A 212 -7.19 13.95 17.37
N VAL A 213 -7.37 13.82 16.05
CA VAL A 213 -8.56 13.22 15.44
C VAL A 213 -8.22 11.87 14.82
N GLY A 214 -9.02 10.87 15.14
CA GLY A 214 -9.04 9.56 14.50
C GLY A 214 -10.27 9.39 13.60
N VAL A 215 -10.22 8.38 12.74
CA VAL A 215 -11.22 8.11 11.71
C VAL A 215 -11.95 6.82 12.03
N SER A 216 -13.28 6.84 11.97
CA SER A 216 -14.12 5.65 12.10
C SER A 216 -15.04 5.52 10.90
N CYS A 217 -15.28 4.28 10.48
CA CYS A 217 -16.27 3.95 9.47
C CYS A 217 -17.50 3.23 10.07
N ASN A 218 -17.60 3.15 11.40
CA ASN A 218 -18.71 2.53 12.13
C ASN A 218 -19.89 3.49 12.34
N GLU A 219 -21.03 2.94 12.77
CA GLU A 219 -22.21 3.72 13.15
C GLU A 219 -21.92 4.46 14.48
N GLY A 220 -22.00 5.81 14.45
CA GLY A 220 -21.58 6.66 15.58
C GLY A 220 -20.80 7.92 15.18
N GLY A 221 -20.52 8.10 13.88
CA GLY A 221 -19.87 9.28 13.31
C GLY A 221 -18.49 8.99 12.74
N THR A 222 -18.06 9.82 11.79
CA THR A 222 -16.82 9.61 11.01
C THR A 222 -15.54 9.92 11.78
N PHE A 223 -15.59 10.83 12.75
CA PHE A 223 -14.40 11.33 13.43
C PHE A 223 -14.53 11.19 14.95
N PHE A 224 -13.42 10.88 15.63
CA PHE A 224 -13.37 10.78 17.08
C PHE A 224 -12.11 11.42 17.67
N SER A 225 -12.17 11.79 18.95
CA SER A 225 -10.99 12.26 19.68
C SER A 225 -10.10 11.08 20.07
N LYS A 226 -8.84 11.09 19.60
CA LYS A 226 -7.84 10.07 19.95
C LYS A 226 -7.60 9.96 21.44
N LYS A 227 -7.60 11.10 22.15
CA LYS A 227 -7.43 11.16 23.60
C LYS A 227 -8.56 10.42 24.31
N LYS A 228 -9.80 10.70 23.95
CA LYS A 228 -10.99 10.04 24.55
C LYS A 228 -11.04 8.55 24.22
N LYS A 229 -10.59 8.16 23.02
CA LYS A 229 -10.60 6.78 22.55
C LYS A 229 -9.41 5.94 23.05
N GLY A 230 -8.40 6.56 23.65
CA GLY A 230 -7.17 5.87 24.07
C GLY A 230 -6.18 5.57 22.93
N PHE A 231 -6.38 6.14 21.74
CA PHE A 231 -5.51 5.93 20.58
C PHE A 231 -4.40 6.98 20.46
N LEU A 232 -4.37 7.98 21.36
CA LEU A 232 -3.36 9.03 21.34
C LEU A 232 -1.99 8.47 21.71
N ASN A 233 -1.03 8.57 20.79
CA ASN A 233 0.37 8.28 21.06
C ASN A 233 1.15 9.59 21.29
N ALA A 234 1.59 9.84 22.52
CA ALA A 234 2.28 11.07 22.90
C ALA A 234 3.61 11.28 22.15
N ASN A 235 4.31 10.20 21.81
CA ASN A 235 5.60 10.24 21.11
C ASN A 235 5.45 10.38 19.59
N ARG A 236 4.26 10.09 19.05
CA ARG A 236 3.97 10.11 17.62
C ARG A 236 2.58 10.66 17.35
N ARG A 237 2.36 11.92 17.71
CA ARG A 237 1.03 12.55 17.66
C ARG A 237 0.44 12.56 16.27
N SER A 238 1.25 12.83 15.24
CA SER A 238 0.82 12.98 13.85
C SER A 238 0.50 11.66 13.12
N LEU A 239 0.59 10.50 13.79
CA LEU A 239 0.21 9.22 13.19
C LEU A 239 -1.25 9.25 12.74
N LEU A 240 -1.58 8.51 11.71
CA LEU A 240 -2.97 8.24 11.39
C LEU A 240 -3.55 7.27 12.43
N SER A 241 -4.77 7.52 12.89
CA SER A 241 -5.51 6.57 13.73
C SER A 241 -6.83 6.24 13.06
N ILE A 242 -7.06 4.95 12.84
CA ILE A 242 -8.28 4.44 12.22
C ILE A 242 -8.84 3.36 13.13
N GLN A 243 -10.09 3.50 13.51
CA GLN A 243 -10.80 2.48 14.26
C GLN A 243 -11.12 1.29 13.33
N ASP A 244 -10.71 0.10 13.75
CA ASP A 244 -11.11 -1.14 13.09
C ASP A 244 -12.63 -1.34 13.22
N PRO A 245 -13.37 -1.51 12.10
CA PRO A 245 -14.81 -1.62 12.15
C PRO A 245 -15.28 -2.91 12.84
N GLN A 246 -14.48 -3.98 12.79
CA GLN A 246 -14.80 -5.28 13.38
C GLN A 246 -14.19 -5.47 14.77
N ALA A 247 -13.19 -4.67 15.12
CA ALA A 247 -12.56 -4.68 16.45
C ALA A 247 -12.37 -3.25 16.99
N PRO A 248 -13.42 -2.58 17.48
CA PRO A 248 -13.42 -1.15 17.85
C PRO A 248 -12.31 -0.62 18.76
N GLU A 249 -11.60 -1.50 19.48
CA GLU A 249 -10.46 -1.22 20.36
C GLU A 249 -9.10 -1.25 19.64
N ASN A 250 -9.06 -1.72 18.38
CA ASN A 250 -7.86 -1.85 17.58
C ASN A 250 -7.70 -0.62 16.66
N ASP A 251 -6.59 0.11 16.83
CA ASP A 251 -6.14 1.12 15.86
C ASP A 251 -5.39 0.43 14.71
N ILE A 252 -5.99 0.39 13.51
CA ILE A 252 -5.37 -0.17 12.29
C ILE A 252 -4.43 0.83 11.60
N GLY A 253 -4.46 2.11 11.98
CA GLY A 253 -3.56 3.16 11.48
C GLY A 253 -2.24 3.28 12.26
N LYS A 254 -2.16 2.70 13.47
CA LYS A 254 -1.00 2.87 14.39
C LYS A 254 0.38 2.51 13.82
N ASN A 255 0.41 1.65 12.80
CA ASN A 255 1.65 1.19 12.16
C ASN A 255 2.01 1.98 10.89
N SER A 256 1.17 2.94 10.45
CA SER A 256 1.44 3.80 9.30
C SER A 256 2.36 4.97 9.67
N PHE A 257 3.60 4.65 10.08
CA PHE A 257 4.56 5.65 10.57
C PHE A 257 5.10 6.59 9.48
N ASN A 258 4.97 6.24 8.20
CA ASN A 258 5.30 7.10 7.06
C ASN A 258 4.07 7.87 6.53
N TYR A 259 3.01 8.02 7.34
CA TYR A 259 1.81 8.74 6.92
C TYR A 259 2.06 10.19 6.47
N PHE A 260 3.12 10.85 6.96
CA PHE A 260 3.45 12.20 6.49
C PHE A 260 3.75 12.25 4.98
N GLN A 261 4.40 11.21 4.43
CA GLN A 261 4.64 11.10 2.98
C GLN A 261 3.34 10.87 2.23
N ILE A 262 2.46 10.03 2.78
CA ILE A 262 1.13 9.75 2.22
C ILE A 262 0.28 11.03 2.21
N LYS A 263 0.27 11.77 3.31
CA LYS A 263 -0.42 13.05 3.45
C LYS A 263 0.08 14.06 2.41
N SER A 264 1.40 14.17 2.23
CA SER A 264 2.00 15.03 1.20
C SER A 264 1.60 14.59 -0.22
N ALA A 265 1.67 13.30 -0.52
CA ALA A 265 1.25 12.75 -1.81
C ALA A 265 -0.23 13.02 -2.11
N PHE A 266 -1.10 12.84 -1.13
CA PHE A 266 -2.53 13.16 -1.25
C PHE A 266 -2.76 14.66 -1.44
N ALA A 267 -2.07 15.53 -0.68
CA ALA A 267 -2.19 16.96 -0.83
C ALA A 267 -1.77 17.44 -2.24
N MET A 268 -0.68 16.86 -2.78
CA MET A 268 -0.20 17.12 -4.13
C MET A 268 -1.20 16.64 -5.19
N ALA A 269 -1.71 15.41 -5.07
CA ALA A 269 -2.72 14.89 -5.98
C ALA A 269 -3.98 15.76 -5.98
N CYS A 270 -4.43 16.21 -4.81
CA CYS A 270 -5.51 17.18 -4.71
C CYS A 270 -5.18 18.49 -5.44
N SER A 271 -3.95 19.02 -5.30
CA SER A 271 -3.55 20.27 -5.97
C SER A 271 -3.58 20.12 -7.47
N THR A 272 -3.05 19.01 -7.99
CA THR A 272 -3.02 18.72 -9.42
C THR A 272 -4.43 18.60 -9.98
N LEU A 273 -5.31 17.84 -9.33
CA LEU A 273 -6.68 17.60 -9.81
C LEU A 273 -7.61 18.82 -9.66
N THR A 274 -7.27 19.81 -8.83
CA THR A 274 -8.07 21.04 -8.67
C THR A 274 -7.45 22.28 -9.33
N ASN A 275 -6.26 22.17 -9.95
CA ASN A 275 -5.62 23.28 -10.62
C ASN A 275 -6.20 23.48 -12.02
N THR A 276 -7.12 24.43 -12.15
CA THR A 276 -7.81 24.72 -13.42
C THR A 276 -6.86 25.14 -14.54
N LYS A 277 -5.80 25.91 -14.25
CA LYS A 277 -4.81 26.33 -15.26
C LYS A 277 -4.09 25.11 -15.83
N LEU A 278 -3.54 24.27 -14.95
CA LEU A 278 -2.86 23.04 -15.35
C LEU A 278 -3.76 22.12 -16.18
N LEU A 279 -5.03 22.00 -15.79
CA LEU A 279 -6.00 21.18 -16.52
C LEU A 279 -6.38 21.75 -17.89
N MET A 280 -6.43 23.07 -18.03
CA MET A 280 -6.65 23.72 -19.32
C MET A 280 -5.43 23.57 -20.24
N ASP A 281 -4.22 23.64 -19.69
CA ASP A 281 -2.95 23.56 -20.44
C ASP A 281 -2.60 22.13 -20.89
N LEU A 282 -3.21 21.09 -20.29
CA LEU A 282 -3.04 19.69 -20.72
C LEU A 282 -3.46 19.48 -22.19
N GLY A 283 -4.49 20.18 -22.65
CA GLY A 283 -5.07 19.98 -23.98
C GLY A 283 -6.02 18.77 -24.06
N PRO A 284 -6.74 18.59 -25.19
CA PRO A 284 -7.90 17.70 -25.28
C PRO A 284 -7.58 16.21 -25.32
N ASN A 285 -6.34 15.84 -25.63
CA ASN A 285 -5.91 14.44 -25.83
C ASN A 285 -5.08 13.89 -24.67
N ARG A 286 -5.00 14.61 -23.54
CA ARG A 286 -4.26 14.16 -22.36
C ARG A 286 -5.20 13.66 -21.29
N SER A 287 -4.72 12.67 -20.56
CA SER A 287 -5.47 12.13 -19.43
C SER A 287 -5.31 12.98 -18.17
N ILE A 288 -6.44 13.28 -17.52
CA ILE A 288 -6.44 13.97 -16.23
C ILE A 288 -6.01 13.01 -15.13
N LEU A 289 -6.53 11.78 -15.14
CA LEU A 289 -6.11 10.71 -14.21
C LEU A 289 -4.63 10.35 -14.38
N GLY A 290 -4.13 10.41 -15.63
CA GLY A 290 -2.70 10.24 -15.97
C GLY A 290 -1.76 11.28 -15.33
N THR A 291 -2.28 12.38 -14.77
CA THR A 291 -1.46 13.34 -14.01
C THR A 291 -1.06 12.84 -12.62
N ILE A 292 -1.80 11.87 -12.06
CA ILE A 292 -1.56 11.32 -10.72
C ILE A 292 -1.17 9.83 -10.73
N ILE A 293 -1.61 9.08 -11.74
CA ILE A 293 -1.21 7.70 -12.02
C ILE A 293 -0.07 7.70 -13.03
N ARG A 294 1.04 7.06 -12.67
CA ARG A 294 2.25 7.02 -13.49
C ARG A 294 2.32 5.74 -14.32
N PRO A 295 3.08 5.71 -15.42
CA PRO A 295 3.45 4.45 -16.02
C PRO A 295 4.36 3.67 -15.07
N ASP A 296 4.10 2.38 -14.93
CA ASP A 296 5.01 1.43 -14.29
C ASP A 296 5.08 0.15 -15.13
N LYS A 297 6.03 -0.72 -14.80
CA LYS A 297 6.27 -1.95 -15.57
C LYS A 297 5.00 -2.83 -15.69
N VAL A 298 4.25 -2.98 -14.60
CA VAL A 298 3.05 -3.82 -14.57
C VAL A 298 1.96 -3.23 -15.45
N LEU A 299 1.73 -1.92 -15.34
CA LEU A 299 0.70 -1.23 -16.15
C LEU A 299 1.07 -1.18 -17.64
N LEU A 300 2.35 -0.96 -17.96
CA LEU A 300 2.82 -0.90 -19.35
C LEU A 300 2.78 -2.25 -20.06
N GLU A 301 3.09 -3.34 -19.35
CA GLU A 301 3.03 -4.71 -19.90
C GLU A 301 1.61 -5.26 -19.96
N ARG A 302 0.67 -4.68 -19.19
CA ARG A 302 -0.71 -5.15 -19.11
C ARG A 302 -1.48 -4.89 -20.41
N LYS A 303 -2.18 -5.94 -20.82
CA LYS A 303 -3.20 -5.94 -21.87
C LYS A 303 -4.57 -6.07 -21.23
N GLY A 304 -5.22 -4.93 -20.98
CA GLY A 304 -6.54 -4.88 -20.36
C GLY A 304 -7.68 -4.86 -21.38
N GLY A 305 -8.91 -4.71 -20.89
CA GLY A 305 -10.12 -4.80 -21.70
C GLY A 305 -10.56 -6.25 -21.91
N LEU A 306 -11.79 -6.44 -22.41
CA LEU A 306 -12.42 -7.76 -22.58
C LEU A 306 -11.57 -8.71 -23.45
N ASN A 307 -10.83 -8.16 -24.42
CA ASN A 307 -10.04 -8.91 -25.39
C ASN A 307 -8.52 -8.65 -25.26
N GLY A 308 -8.06 -7.96 -24.22
CA GLY A 308 -6.64 -7.62 -24.07
C GLY A 308 -6.14 -6.56 -25.08
N ASP A 309 -7.04 -5.75 -25.62
CA ASP A 309 -6.77 -4.77 -26.67
C ASP A 309 -6.51 -3.34 -26.13
N VAL A 310 -6.73 -3.12 -24.84
CA VAL A 310 -6.50 -1.84 -24.18
C VAL A 310 -5.10 -1.83 -23.57
N THR A 311 -4.30 -0.83 -23.94
CA THR A 311 -2.97 -0.57 -23.36
C THR A 311 -3.01 0.66 -22.47
N PHE A 312 -2.12 0.72 -21.47
CA PHE A 312 -2.03 1.85 -20.55
C PHE A 312 -1.86 3.19 -21.26
N THR A 313 -1.00 3.26 -22.29
CA THR A 313 -0.73 4.51 -23.03
C THR A 313 -1.94 4.99 -23.83
N LYS A 314 -2.76 4.08 -24.36
CA LYS A 314 -3.99 4.42 -25.07
C LYS A 314 -5.08 4.89 -24.11
N LEU A 315 -5.13 4.27 -22.93
CA LEU A 315 -6.11 4.55 -21.89
C LEU A 315 -5.84 5.88 -21.18
N LEU A 316 -4.60 6.12 -20.74
CA LEU A 316 -4.17 7.34 -20.05
C LEU A 316 -3.09 8.06 -20.87
N PRO A 317 -3.46 8.70 -22.00
CA PRO A 317 -2.49 9.36 -22.86
C PRO A 317 -1.74 10.49 -22.13
N GLY A 318 -0.42 10.51 -22.26
CA GLY A 318 0.46 11.49 -21.60
C GLY A 318 0.73 11.24 -20.12
N ALA A 319 0.30 10.10 -19.57
CA ALA A 319 0.60 9.74 -18.18
C ALA A 319 2.13 9.67 -17.95
N GLY A 320 2.60 10.36 -16.92
CA GLY A 320 4.02 10.44 -16.55
C GLY A 320 4.83 11.51 -17.30
N GLU A 321 4.25 12.23 -18.25
CA GLU A 321 4.93 13.37 -18.89
C GLU A 321 5.01 14.59 -17.96
N HIS A 322 5.99 15.46 -18.19
CA HIS A 322 6.16 16.68 -17.39
C HIS A 322 4.99 17.64 -17.58
N LEU A 323 4.37 18.02 -16.47
CA LEU A 323 3.38 19.11 -16.44
C LEU A 323 4.14 20.44 -16.49
N GLN A 324 3.84 21.29 -17.48
CA GLN A 324 4.38 22.65 -17.53
C GLN A 324 3.84 23.41 -16.32
N ASN A 325 4.75 23.85 -15.46
CA ASN A 325 4.44 24.53 -14.22
C ASN A 325 5.04 25.94 -14.28
N ASP A 326 4.21 26.97 -14.53
CA ASP A 326 4.57 28.38 -14.32
C ASP A 326 4.58 28.73 -12.83
N PHE A 327 5.27 27.95 -12.00
CA PHE A 327 5.61 28.40 -10.66
C PHE A 327 6.89 29.21 -10.77
N GLY A 328 6.74 30.54 -10.78
CA GLY A 328 7.88 31.45 -10.61
C GLY A 328 8.70 31.02 -9.39
N GLU A 329 10.00 30.81 -9.62
CA GLU A 329 11.07 30.71 -8.62
C GLU A 329 10.65 30.14 -7.25
N GLN A 330 10.21 28.88 -7.23
CA GLN A 330 10.54 27.96 -6.15
C GLN A 330 11.33 26.80 -6.75
N GLU A 331 12.61 27.06 -7.04
CA GLU A 331 13.61 26.00 -7.13
C GLU A 331 13.64 25.28 -5.77
N GLY A 332 12.91 24.16 -5.65
CA GLY A 332 12.91 23.37 -4.41
C GLY A 332 11.92 22.22 -4.27
N LEU A 333 11.01 21.94 -5.23
CA LEU A 333 10.06 20.82 -5.09
C LEU A 333 9.92 19.89 -6.31
N PHE A 334 10.86 19.96 -7.25
CA PHE A 334 11.15 18.83 -8.12
C PHE A 334 12.33 18.05 -7.53
N CYS A 335 12.07 17.31 -6.44
CA CYS A 335 13.05 16.35 -5.96
C CYS A 335 12.98 15.12 -6.88
N ASN A 336 13.89 15.14 -7.85
CA ASN A 336 14.57 13.96 -8.37
C ASN A 336 14.76 12.97 -7.20
N TRP A 337 14.18 11.77 -7.30
CA TRP A 337 14.17 10.75 -6.25
C TRP A 337 15.54 10.08 -6.11
N ASN A 338 16.57 10.87 -5.76
CA ASN A 338 17.82 10.32 -5.26
C ASN A 338 17.68 10.10 -3.75
N LEU A 339 17.62 8.82 -3.40
CA LEU A 339 18.01 8.29 -2.11
C LEU A 339 19.41 8.80 -1.76
N ASP A 340 19.49 9.79 -0.88
CA ASP A 340 20.66 10.07 -0.05
C ASP A 340 20.22 11.03 1.05
N ASP A 341 19.56 10.47 2.06
CA ASP A 341 19.77 10.89 3.44
C ASP A 341 19.76 9.60 4.27
N GLU A 342 20.96 9.25 4.72
CA GLU A 342 21.20 8.22 5.73
C GLU A 342 20.53 8.65 7.04
N GLU A 343 19.23 8.41 7.17
CA GLU A 343 18.64 8.18 8.48
C GLU A 343 18.63 6.67 8.73
N GLU A 344 19.50 6.23 9.64
CA GLU A 344 19.56 4.85 10.08
C GLU A 344 18.15 4.35 10.48
N PRO A 345 17.73 3.14 10.02
CA PRO A 345 16.47 2.57 10.46
C PRO A 345 16.51 2.31 11.96
N PHE A 346 15.78 3.13 12.73
CA PHE A 346 15.69 2.98 14.17
C PHE A 346 15.20 1.58 14.56
N SER A 347 16.02 0.92 15.37
CA SER A 347 15.77 -0.42 15.89
C SER A 347 14.38 -0.53 16.55
N ARG A 348 13.68 -1.63 16.25
CA ARG A 348 12.47 -2.03 16.97
C ARG A 348 12.83 -2.17 18.45
N GLY A 349 12.35 -1.24 19.28
CA GLY A 349 12.52 -1.30 20.73
C GLY A 349 11.99 -2.64 21.25
N LYS A 350 12.90 -3.51 21.70
CA LYS A 350 12.56 -4.63 22.57
C LYS A 350 12.14 -4.01 23.91
N ALA A 351 10.92 -4.29 24.35
CA ALA A 351 10.57 -4.12 25.75
C ALA A 351 11.48 -5.05 26.57
N VAL A 352 12.42 -4.45 27.29
CA VAL A 352 13.19 -5.14 28.32
C VAL A 352 12.38 -5.01 29.61
N VAL A 353 11.93 -6.16 30.11
CA VAL A 353 11.44 -6.32 31.48
C VAL A 353 12.65 -6.11 32.40
N GLY A 354 12.53 -5.19 33.36
CA GLY A 354 13.53 -4.95 34.39
C GLY A 354 12.83 -4.49 35.66
N ASP A 355 12.80 -5.38 36.63
CA ASP A 355 12.42 -5.17 38.02
C ASP A 355 13.55 -4.48 38.80
N ASP A 356 13.15 -3.83 39.90
CA ASP A 356 13.92 -3.32 41.04
C ASP A 356 14.90 -2.13 40.93
N GLY A 357 14.66 -1.13 41.80
CA GLY A 357 15.64 -0.77 42.84
C GLY A 357 16.47 0.51 42.72
N ALA A 358 15.91 1.62 43.24
CA ALA A 358 16.55 2.64 44.10
C ALA A 358 17.73 3.55 43.64
N ALA A 359 17.61 4.81 44.13
CA ALA A 359 18.64 5.79 44.52
C ALA A 359 19.20 6.81 43.51
N LEU A 360 18.76 8.06 43.72
CA LEU A 360 19.46 9.37 43.74
C LEU A 360 20.94 9.42 43.27
N GLU A 361 21.26 10.36 42.38
CA GLU A 361 22.12 11.52 42.71
C GLU A 361 22.25 12.55 41.56
N ASN A 362 22.42 13.82 41.97
CA ASN A 362 22.60 15.02 41.15
C ASN A 362 23.99 15.09 40.49
N GLY A 363 24.08 15.65 39.28
CA GLY A 363 25.36 15.95 38.64
C GLY A 363 25.27 16.91 37.45
N THR A 364 25.41 18.21 37.71
CA THR A 364 25.62 19.30 36.75
C THR A 364 26.95 19.22 35.98
N LYS A 365 27.00 19.93 34.82
CA LYS A 365 28.14 20.35 33.95
C LYS A 365 28.30 19.48 32.68
N SER A 366 28.63 19.98 31.49
CA SER A 366 29.00 21.30 30.96
C SER A 366 28.88 21.27 29.43
N LYS A 367 28.53 22.42 28.83
CA LYS A 367 28.74 22.72 27.41
C LYS A 367 30.22 22.52 27.03
N LYS A 368 30.50 21.86 25.90
CA LYS A 368 31.74 22.02 25.12
C LYS A 368 31.40 21.94 23.63
N GLY A 369 31.58 23.07 22.94
CA GLY A 369 31.51 23.16 21.49
C GLY A 369 32.71 22.47 20.85
N VAL A 370 32.48 21.82 19.71
CA VAL A 370 33.53 21.21 18.89
C VAL A 370 33.69 22.04 17.62
N LYS A 371 34.92 22.55 17.45
CA LYS A 371 35.41 23.29 16.30
C LYS A 371 35.45 22.43 15.05
N VAL A 372 34.98 23.02 13.95
CA VAL A 372 35.13 22.56 12.57
C VAL A 372 36.62 22.51 12.18
N LYS A 373 37.09 21.37 11.68
CA LYS A 373 38.35 21.24 10.93
C LYS A 373 38.06 20.70 9.53
N LYS A 374 37.96 21.60 8.55
CA LYS A 374 38.06 21.30 7.12
C LYS A 374 39.52 21.10 6.75
N THR A 375 39.90 19.91 6.28
CA THR A 375 41.18 19.73 5.56
C THR A 375 41.07 18.61 4.52
N VAL A 376 41.04 19.03 3.25
CA VAL A 376 41.75 18.44 2.10
C VAL A 376 41.56 16.92 1.83
N LYS A 377 40.68 16.59 0.88
CA LYS A 377 40.77 15.35 0.10
C LYS A 377 40.18 15.47 -1.31
N ILE A 378 40.44 16.58 -1.99
CA ILE A 378 40.28 16.69 -3.46
C ILE A 378 41.67 16.51 -4.06
N LYS A 379 42.06 15.27 -4.33
CA LYS A 379 43.17 14.84 -5.23
C LYS A 379 43.43 13.34 -5.05
N LYS A 380 42.46 12.48 -5.34
CA LYS A 380 42.71 11.03 -5.50
C LYS A 380 41.60 10.26 -6.23
N ILE A 381 40.91 10.85 -7.22
CA ILE A 381 39.98 10.10 -8.11
C ILE A 381 40.10 10.59 -9.57
N LYS A 382 41.33 10.80 -10.06
CA LYS A 382 41.62 11.02 -11.49
C LYS A 382 42.76 10.15 -12.04
N LYS A 383 43.09 9.04 -11.35
CA LYS A 383 44.18 8.12 -11.77
C LYS A 383 43.77 6.66 -11.96
N VAL A 384 42.48 6.34 -12.04
CA VAL A 384 42.01 4.95 -12.27
C VAL A 384 41.32 4.75 -13.63
N THR A 385 41.00 5.81 -14.37
CA THR A 385 40.30 5.68 -15.67
C THR A 385 41.22 5.59 -16.89
N ILE A 386 42.54 5.49 -16.70
CA ILE A 386 43.52 5.32 -17.80
C ILE A 386 44.39 4.09 -17.51
N LYS A 387 43.77 2.92 -17.35
CA LYS A 387 44.49 1.63 -17.41
C LYS A 387 43.63 0.41 -17.75
N LYS A 388 42.45 0.60 -18.35
CA LYS A 388 41.58 -0.49 -18.83
C LYS A 388 41.10 -0.33 -20.29
N ARG A 389 41.83 0.45 -21.10
CA ARG A 389 41.60 0.61 -22.55
C ARG A 389 42.82 0.22 -23.41
N LYS A 390 43.69 -0.65 -22.88
CA LYS A 390 44.87 -1.22 -23.59
C LYS A 390 45.03 -2.72 -23.32
N ARG A 391 43.93 -3.48 -23.37
CA ARG A 391 43.97 -4.96 -23.27
C ARG A 391 42.96 -5.67 -24.19
N THR A 392 42.56 -4.99 -25.26
CA THR A 392 41.81 -5.56 -26.39
C THR A 392 42.48 -5.05 -27.66
N GLU A 393 43.66 -5.61 -27.95
CA GLU A 393 44.45 -5.54 -29.19
C GLU A 393 45.84 -6.09 -28.86
N ALA A 394 45.95 -7.43 -28.83
CA ALA A 394 47.16 -8.25 -28.96
C ALA A 394 46.81 -9.69 -28.53
N ASP A 395 46.22 -10.45 -29.46
CA ASP A 395 46.55 -11.85 -29.80
C ASP A 395 45.31 -12.54 -30.38
N SER A 396 45.40 -12.83 -31.69
CA SER A 396 44.45 -13.50 -32.62
C SER A 396 43.50 -12.58 -33.38
#